data_AF-A0A447QGS9-F1
#
_entry.id   AF-A0A447QGS9-F1
#
_cell.length_a   1.000
_cell.length_b   1.000
_cell.length_c   1.000
_cell.angle_alpha   90.00
_cell.angle_beta   90.00
_cell.angle_gamma   90.00
#
_symmetry.space_group_name_H-M   'P 1'
#
loop_
_entity.id
_entity.type
_entity.pdbx_description
1 polymer ?
#
loop_
_entity_poly.entity_id
_entity_poly.type
_entity_poly.pdbx_seq_one_letter_code
_entity_poly.pdbx_strand_id
1 'polypeptide(L)'
;MQDRLKSSEALTFCCELKLDGLAVSLLYEDGELVRAATRGDGTTGENITANVRTIRAIPLRLTGDNIPRRLEVRGEVFMPQPALKK
;
A
#
# COMPACT_ATOMS: atom_id res chain seq x y z
N MET A 1 29.59 -0.40 4.73
CA MET A 1 28.19 -0.09 5.10
C MET A 1 28.08 0.42 6.54
N GLN A 2 28.76 -0.22 7.51
CA GLN A 2 28.83 0.27 8.90
C GLN A 2 29.56 1.61 9.07
N ASP A 3 30.49 1.96 8.17
CA ASP A 3 31.28 3.20 8.25
C ASP A 3 30.45 4.51 8.20
N ARG A 4 29.20 4.45 7.74
CA ARG A 4 28.27 5.60 7.72
C ARG A 4 27.23 5.59 8.84
N LEU A 5 27.11 4.49 9.56
CA LEU A 5 26.15 4.33 10.65
C LEU A 5 26.90 4.56 11.96
N LYS A 6 26.40 5.47 12.80
CA LYS A 6 26.99 5.79 14.11
C LYS A 6 26.75 4.68 15.16
N SER A 7 26.52 3.44 14.73
CA SER A 7 26.19 2.31 15.60
C SER A 7 26.83 1.04 15.05
N SER A 8 27.37 0.23 15.96
CA SER A 8 27.92 -1.10 15.69
C SER A 8 26.93 -2.23 15.99
N GLU A 9 25.67 -1.91 16.29
CA GLU A 9 24.64 -2.91 16.54
C GLU A 9 24.33 -3.74 15.28
N ALA A 10 23.90 -4.98 15.49
CA ALA A 10 23.52 -5.88 14.41
C ALA A 10 22.24 -5.38 13.71
N LEU A 11 22.29 -5.21 12.39
CA LEU A 11 21.15 -4.75 11.60
C LEU A 11 20.30 -5.93 11.15
N THR A 12 18.98 -5.78 11.29
CA THR A 12 18.00 -6.66 10.64
C THR A 12 17.41 -5.94 9.43
N PHE A 13 17.30 -6.65 8.31
CA PHE A 13 16.76 -6.10 7.06
C PHE A 13 15.41 -6.73 6.74
N CYS A 14 14.46 -5.90 6.30
CA CYS A 14 13.27 -6.38 5.60
C CYS A 14 13.52 -6.27 4.10
N CYS A 15 13.40 -7.38 3.38
CA CYS A 15 13.57 -7.43 1.93
C CYS A 15 12.25 -7.85 1.30
N GLU A 16 11.64 -6.95 0.54
CA GLU A 16 10.37 -7.17 -0.15
C GLU A 16 10.57 -7.06 -1.66
N LEU A 17 9.73 -7.78 -2.43
CA LEU A 17 9.77 -7.67 -3.88
C LEU A 17 9.34 -6.28 -4.32
N LYS A 18 10.15 -5.64 -5.17
CA LYS A 18 9.75 -4.40 -5.84
C LYS A 18 8.80 -4.74 -6.99
N LEU A 19 7.51 -4.64 -6.72
CA LEU A 19 6.47 -4.79 -7.74
C LEU A 19 6.53 -3.62 -8.74
N ASP A 20 6.21 -3.93 -10.01
CA ASP A 20 6.12 -2.95 -11.09
C ASP A 20 4.66 -2.67 -11.39
N GLY A 21 4.18 -1.52 -10.92
CA GLY A 21 2.77 -1.14 -11.01
C GLY A 21 2.60 0.35 -10.75
N LEU A 22 1.53 0.68 -10.03
CA LEU A 22 1.24 2.03 -9.60
C LEU A 22 0.97 2.07 -8.09
N ALA A 23 1.70 2.94 -7.41
CA ALA A 23 1.54 3.16 -5.99
C ALA A 23 0.15 3.76 -5.66
N VAL A 24 -0.53 3.13 -4.70
CA VAL A 24 -1.82 3.55 -4.16
C VAL A 24 -1.77 3.69 -2.64
N SER A 25 -2.63 4.55 -2.12
CA SER A 25 -2.88 4.72 -0.69
C SER A 25 -4.34 4.41 -0.40
N LEU A 26 -4.59 3.55 0.59
CA LEU A 26 -5.91 3.12 1.04
C LEU A 26 -6.14 3.61 2.47
N LEU A 27 -7.12 4.48 2.65
CA LEU A 27 -7.53 4.95 3.96
C LEU A 27 -8.69 4.09 4.46
N TYR A 28 -8.46 3.44 5.60
CA TYR A 28 -9.46 2.77 6.40
C TYR A 28 -9.76 3.61 7.65
N GLU A 29 -11.04 3.81 7.94
CA GLU A 29 -11.51 4.40 9.19
C GLU A 29 -12.47 3.41 9.86
N ASP A 30 -12.24 3.11 11.13
CA ASP A 30 -12.95 2.07 11.89
C ASP A 30 -12.99 0.71 11.18
N GLY A 31 -11.91 0.41 10.44
CA GLY A 31 -11.76 -0.80 9.64
C GLY A 31 -12.48 -0.78 8.30
N GLU A 32 -13.26 0.24 7.96
CA GLU A 32 -13.97 0.36 6.68
C GLU A 32 -13.13 1.17 5.67
N LEU A 33 -13.04 0.70 4.43
CA LEU A 33 -12.38 1.44 3.35
C LEU A 33 -13.20 2.69 3.02
N VAL A 34 -12.65 3.87 3.32
CA VAL A 34 -13.34 5.16 3.10
C VAL A 34 -12.81 5.91 1.89
N ARG A 35 -11.51 5.77 1.56
CA ARG A 35 -10.89 6.47 0.44
C ARG A 35 -9.73 5.68 -0.13
N ALA A 36 -9.52 5.78 -1.43
CA ALA A 36 -8.28 5.38 -2.07
C ALA A 36 -7.75 6.48 -3.00
N ALA A 37 -6.44 6.64 -3.04
CA ALA A 37 -5.78 7.64 -3.88
C ALA A 37 -4.54 7.09 -4.61
N THR A 38 -4.22 7.67 -5.77
CA THR A 38 -2.93 7.45 -6.43
C THR A 38 -1.82 8.18 -5.67
N ARG A 39 -0.55 7.86 -5.98
CA ARG A 39 0.59 8.61 -5.42
C ARG A 39 0.59 10.10 -5.82
N GLY A 40 0.21 10.41 -7.05
CA GLY A 40 0.37 11.74 -7.65
C GLY A 40 1.80 12.29 -7.48
N ASP A 41 1.92 13.49 -6.90
CA ASP A 41 3.20 14.16 -6.61
C ASP A 41 3.82 13.78 -5.25
N GLY A 42 3.20 12.85 -4.52
CA GLY A 42 3.58 12.43 -3.17
C GLY A 42 2.88 13.19 -2.04
N THR A 43 2.27 14.34 -2.36
CA THR A 43 1.44 15.15 -1.43
C THR A 43 -0.03 15.09 -1.83
N THR A 44 -0.33 15.26 -3.11
CA THR A 44 -1.67 15.23 -3.69
C THR A 44 -1.77 14.13 -4.73
N GLY A 45 -2.79 13.28 -4.58
CA GLY A 45 -3.11 12.21 -5.51
C GLY A 45 -4.57 12.25 -5.96
N GLU A 46 -4.89 11.48 -6.98
CA GLU A 46 -6.24 11.41 -7.56
C GLU A 46 -7.11 10.45 -6.76
N ASN A 47 -8.39 10.79 -6.56
CA ASN A 47 -9.34 9.90 -5.90
C ASN A 47 -9.77 8.77 -6.84
N ILE A 48 -9.35 7.55 -6.50
CA ILE A 48 -9.64 6.32 -7.26
C ILE A 48 -10.48 5.32 -6.45
N THR A 49 -11.20 5.80 -5.43
CA THR A 49 -11.95 4.93 -4.50
C THR A 49 -12.92 3.99 -5.21
N ALA A 50 -13.66 4.49 -6.20
CA ALA A 50 -14.61 3.67 -6.96
C ALA A 50 -13.91 2.54 -7.72
N ASN A 51 -12.78 2.83 -8.38
CA ASN A 51 -11.99 1.84 -9.10
C ASN A 51 -11.40 0.80 -8.16
N VAL A 52 -10.83 1.24 -7.04
CA VAL A 52 -10.21 0.36 -6.04
C VAL A 52 -11.22 -0.61 -5.42
N ARG A 53 -12.47 -0.19 -5.19
CA ARG A 53 -13.54 -1.09 -4.70
C ARG A 53 -13.84 -2.27 -5.64
N THR A 54 -13.42 -2.19 -6.90
CA THR A 54 -13.59 -3.30 -7.87
C THR A 54 -12.48 -4.37 -7.78
N ILE A 55 -11.36 -4.07 -7.09
CA ILE A 55 -10.21 -4.96 -6.98
C ILE A 55 -10.48 -5.99 -5.89
N ARG A 56 -10.71 -7.24 -6.29
CA ARG A 56 -11.10 -8.34 -5.36
C ARG A 56 -10.12 -8.61 -4.23
N ALA A 57 -8.83 -8.35 -4.45
CA ALA A 57 -7.78 -8.55 -3.45
C ALA A 57 -7.80 -7.48 -2.34
N ILE A 58 -8.52 -6.37 -2.54
CA ILE A 58 -8.60 -5.28 -1.57
C ILE A 58 -9.87 -5.47 -0.74
N PRO A 59 -9.75 -5.74 0.57
CA PRO A 59 -10.93 -5.88 1.43
C PRO A 59 -11.63 -4.53 1.60
N LEU A 60 -12.96 -4.53 1.54
CA LEU A 60 -13.73 -3.31 1.83
C LEU A 60 -13.82 -3.03 3.33
N ARG A 61 -13.66 -4.06 4.16
CA ARG A 61 -13.62 -4.00 5.62
C ARG A 61 -12.50 -4.90 6.13
N LEU A 62 -11.67 -4.37 7.03
CA LEU A 62 -10.62 -5.11 7.71
C LEU A 62 -11.22 -6.08 8.74
N THR A 63 -10.56 -7.23 8.91
CA THR A 63 -10.95 -8.25 9.87
C THR A 63 -9.78 -8.56 10.79
N GLY A 64 -10.07 -8.84 12.07
CA GLY A 64 -9.08 -9.08 13.10
C GLY A 64 -9.20 -8.13 14.28
N ASP A 65 -8.28 -8.28 15.23
CA ASP A 65 -8.26 -7.52 16.46
C ASP A 65 -7.33 -6.30 16.35
N ASN A 66 -7.50 -5.31 17.24
CA ASN A 66 -6.63 -4.13 17.36
C ASN A 66 -6.49 -3.29 16.08
N ILE A 67 -7.54 -3.22 15.26
CA ILE A 67 -7.56 -2.36 14.06
C ILE A 67 -7.50 -0.88 14.51
N PRO A 68 -6.52 -0.09 14.05
CA PRO A 68 -6.46 1.33 14.39
C PRO A 68 -7.70 2.07 13.90
N ARG A 69 -8.17 3.05 14.68
CA ARG A 69 -9.30 3.93 14.30
C ARG A 69 -9.13 4.55 12.91
N ARG A 70 -7.89 4.87 12.55
CA ARG A 70 -7.51 5.43 11.25
C ARG A 70 -6.21 4.79 10.81
N LEU A 71 -6.24 4.13 9.65
CA LEU A 71 -5.12 3.40 9.08
C LEU A 71 -4.97 3.75 7.60
N GLU A 72 -3.77 4.16 7.21
CA GLU A 72 -3.40 4.34 5.81
C GLU A 72 -2.48 3.20 5.38
N VAL A 73 -2.98 2.33 4.48
CA VAL A 73 -2.19 1.23 3.90
C VAL A 73 -1.67 1.67 2.54
N ARG A 74 -0.37 1.55 2.33
CA ARG A 74 0.29 1.87 1.06
C ARG A 74 0.76 0.59 0.39
N GLY A 75 0.59 0.52 -0.91
CA GLY A 75 1.00 -0.64 -1.70
C GLY A 75 0.99 -0.34 -3.20
N GLU A 76 1.24 -1.37 -3.97
CA GLU A 76 1.32 -1.30 -5.43
C GLU A 76 0.13 -2.04 -6.05
N VAL A 77 -0.62 -1.38 -6.92
CA VAL A 77 -1.57 -2.06 -7.81
C VAL A 77 -0.84 -2.38 -9.11
N PHE A 78 -0.89 -3.63 -9.55
CA PHE A 78 -0.23 -4.07 -10.77
C PHE A 78 -1.13 -5.03 -11.55
N MET A 79 -0.80 -5.20 -12.83
CA MET A 79 -1.48 -6.15 -13.71
C MET A 79 -0.59 -7.39 -13.88
N PRO A 80 -1.09 -8.61 -13.61
CA PRO A 80 -0.36 -9.82 -13.92
C PRO A 80 -0.06 -9.93 -15.42
N GLN A 81 1.11 -10.49 -15.79
CA GLN A 81 1.52 -10.62 -17.20
C GLN A 81 0.44 -11.22 -18.13
N PRO A 82 -0.32 -12.26 -17.74
CA PRO A 82 -1.37 -12.81 -18.61
C PRO A 82 -2.51 -11.82 -18.90
N ALA A 83 -2.85 -10.96 -17.94
CA ALA A 83 -3.89 -9.95 -18.13
C ALA A 83 -3.39 -8.78 -19.00
N LEU A 84 -2.09 -8.46 -18.92
CA LEU A 84 -1.47 -7.39 -19.72
C LEU A 84 -1.30 -7.75 -21.20
N LYS A 85 -1.03 -9.02 -21.50
CA LYS A 85 -0.80 -9.51 -22.87
C LYS A 85 -2.08 -9.90 -23.62
N LYS A 86 -3.24 -9.64 -23.02
CA LYS A 86 -4.55 -9.96 -23.59
C LYS A 86 -5.04 -8.79 -24.45
#